data_AF-A0A945ZVU4-F1
#
_entry.id   AF-A0A945ZVU4-F1
#
_cell.length_a   1.000
_cell.length_b   1.000
_cell.length_c   1.000
_cell.angle_alpha   90.00
_cell.angle_beta   90.00
_cell.angle_gamma   90.00
#
_symmetry.space_group_name_H-M   'P 1'
#
loop_
_entity.id
_entity.type
_entity.pdbx_description
1 polymer ?
#
loop_
_entity_poly.entity_id
_entity_poly.type
_entity_poly.pdbx_seq_one_letter_code
_entity_poly.pdbx_strand_id
1 'polypeptide(L)'
;MNRQIQKFSFEFEYLTNLLTSLDPISIILYGSFGRGEGAIYSFKKEDKLLNDIDILLIVKKKISDKRIKKIKDKLLKKIDVEWIDITQKTQIDLKNSNASVFNYDLKYHSTILYGDVNILNLIPTIKKHEINYNEIKILFYSRIWCFLGSYKKGGIVNLEGYEAAYFKNQMAKVIYAMIDVILISNNKYVSSYYKKIEVFKEFFSADYDSLNSYLSYALENKFSPSSDKILVSEIRSILSDLASEFFKVFSSGLSLAYNKEINGPEQIVRAFKRDHRLLIKKWMFNLFKPSRKNEFNELICRTYLVGSIINKDLFSQAVKYYKLINREERGNPTYDDIRVNIVKLIF
;
A
#
# COMPACT_ATOMS: atom_id res chain seq x y z
N MET A 1 25.01 8.63 0.01
CA MET A 1 24.29 7.84 1.05
C MET A 1 22.92 8.46 1.26
N ASN A 2 21.89 7.63 1.43
CA ASN A 2 20.49 8.06 1.55
C ASN A 2 20.29 8.98 2.78
N ARG A 3 19.79 10.21 2.58
CA ARG A 3 19.65 11.23 3.65
C ARG A 3 18.78 10.78 4.82
N GLN A 4 17.80 9.92 4.56
CA GLN A 4 16.90 9.40 5.60
C GLN A 4 17.59 8.36 6.46
N ILE A 5 18.42 7.51 5.85
CA ILE A 5 19.25 6.56 6.58
C ILE A 5 20.26 7.29 7.47
N GLN A 6 20.83 8.40 6.98
CA GLN A 6 21.71 9.25 7.81
C GLN A 6 20.96 9.87 9.00
N LYS A 7 19.74 10.35 8.77
CA LYS A 7 18.92 10.98 9.79
C LYS A 7 18.48 10.00 10.90
N PHE A 8 18.22 8.75 10.54
CA PHE A 8 17.85 7.65 11.46
C PHE A 8 18.95 6.60 11.53
N SER A 9 20.20 7.04 11.65
CA SER A 9 21.37 6.15 11.58
C SER A 9 21.35 5.09 12.67
N PHE A 10 20.95 5.47 13.88
CA PHE A 10 20.81 4.55 15.00
C PHE A 10 19.84 3.41 14.69
N GLU A 11 18.65 3.73 14.16
CA GLU A 11 17.60 2.76 13.85
C GLU A 11 18.07 1.78 12.78
N PHE A 12 18.64 2.28 11.68
CA PHE A 12 19.10 1.44 10.57
C PHE A 12 20.35 0.63 10.93
N GLU A 13 21.26 1.17 11.75
CA GLU A 13 22.43 0.43 12.26
C GLU A 13 21.99 -0.68 13.21
N TYR A 14 21.14 -0.37 14.19
CA TYR A 14 20.60 -1.37 15.11
C TYR A 14 19.86 -2.49 14.37
N LEU A 15 19.01 -2.11 13.41
CA LEU A 15 18.29 -3.06 12.56
C LEU A 15 19.25 -3.97 11.79
N THR A 16 20.26 -3.39 11.16
CA THR A 16 21.24 -4.14 10.37
C THR A 16 22.01 -5.12 11.25
N ASN A 17 22.53 -4.64 12.40
CA ASN A 17 23.27 -5.46 13.37
C ASN A 17 22.44 -6.62 13.94
N LEU A 18 21.15 -6.42 14.17
CA LEU A 18 20.31 -7.50 14.67
C LEU A 18 20.02 -8.53 13.56
N LEU A 19 19.84 -8.08 12.32
CA LEU A 19 19.54 -8.96 11.18
C LEU A 19 20.76 -9.75 10.70
N THR A 20 21.99 -9.26 10.86
CA THR A 20 23.20 -10.02 10.54
C THR A 20 23.34 -11.30 11.38
N SER A 21 22.74 -11.34 12.58
CA SER A 21 22.64 -12.57 13.41
C SER A 21 21.86 -13.72 12.75
N LEU A 22 21.20 -13.45 11.62
CA LEU A 22 20.50 -14.44 10.81
C LEU A 22 21.37 -15.04 9.69
N ASP A 23 22.64 -14.63 9.57
CA ASP A 23 23.57 -15.02 8.50
C ASP A 23 23.01 -14.80 7.08
N PRO A 24 22.51 -13.58 6.75
CA PRO A 24 22.05 -13.28 5.40
C PRO A 24 23.23 -13.09 4.43
N ILE A 25 23.01 -13.42 3.16
CA ILE A 25 23.92 -13.04 2.05
C ILE A 25 23.93 -11.51 1.91
N SER A 26 22.74 -10.90 1.93
CA SER A 26 22.56 -9.45 1.89
C SER A 26 21.31 -9.02 2.65
N ILE A 27 21.33 -7.80 3.18
CA ILE A 27 20.17 -7.10 3.76
C ILE A 27 19.87 -5.91 2.87
N ILE A 28 18.66 -5.86 2.33
CA ILE A 28 18.22 -4.83 1.39
C ILE A 28 17.06 -4.07 1.99
N LEU A 29 17.19 -2.76 2.08
CA LEU A 29 16.09 -1.84 2.37
C LEU A 29 15.40 -1.49 1.07
N TYR A 30 14.11 -1.82 0.94
CA TYR A 30 13.29 -1.48 -0.22
C TYR A 30 12.15 -0.53 0.20
N GLY A 31 11.17 -0.37 -0.69
CA GLY A 31 10.02 0.50 -0.44
C GLY A 31 10.42 1.97 -0.37
N SER A 32 9.67 2.77 0.39
CA SER A 32 9.91 4.21 0.41
C SER A 32 11.27 4.59 1.01
N PHE A 33 11.70 3.95 2.09
CA PHE A 33 13.00 4.25 2.69
C PHE A 33 14.16 3.76 1.83
N GLY A 34 14.02 2.61 1.15
CA GLY A 34 15.03 2.11 0.21
C GLY A 34 15.31 3.07 -0.95
N ARG A 35 14.31 3.87 -1.33
CA ARG A 35 14.40 4.92 -2.35
C ARG A 35 14.93 6.26 -1.86
N GLY A 36 15.04 6.44 -0.54
CA GLY A 36 15.29 7.76 0.06
C GLY A 36 14.09 8.69 0.02
N GLU A 37 12.89 8.10 -0.09
CA GLU A 37 11.59 8.75 -0.26
C GLU A 37 10.59 8.33 0.84
N GLY A 38 11.10 7.84 1.98
CA GLY A 38 10.35 7.51 3.19
C GLY A 38 9.62 8.72 3.77
N ALA A 39 8.48 8.48 4.41
CA ALA A 39 7.75 9.57 5.07
C ALA A 39 8.31 9.78 6.48
N ILE A 40 8.57 11.03 6.83
CA ILE A 40 9.06 11.47 8.13
C ILE A 40 8.06 12.47 8.68
N TYR A 41 7.56 12.21 9.88
CA TYR A 41 6.73 13.14 10.64
C TYR A 41 7.63 13.94 11.56
N SER A 42 7.65 15.26 11.40
CA SER A 42 8.46 16.16 12.23
C SER A 42 7.53 16.98 13.12
N PHE A 43 7.67 16.85 14.45
CA PHE A 43 6.87 17.63 15.41
C PHE A 43 7.72 18.08 16.58
N LYS A 44 7.69 19.39 16.90
CA LYS A 44 8.43 19.98 18.03
C LYS A 44 9.91 19.55 18.11
N LYS A 45 10.60 19.49 16.96
CA LYS A 45 12.00 19.05 16.79
C LYS A 45 12.28 17.55 16.98
N GLU A 46 11.25 16.74 17.15
CA GLU A 46 11.35 15.29 17.11
C GLU A 46 10.94 14.79 15.73
N ASP A 47 11.73 13.88 15.18
CA ASP A 47 11.47 13.24 13.90
C ASP A 47 11.08 11.79 14.14
N LYS A 48 9.96 11.39 13.54
CA LYS A 48 9.41 10.04 13.63
C LYS A 48 9.27 9.42 12.25
N LEU A 49 9.60 8.14 12.15
CA LEU A 49 9.33 7.34 10.96
C LEU A 49 7.81 7.15 10.82
N LEU A 50 7.24 7.68 9.74
CA LEU A 50 5.79 7.59 9.50
C LEU A 50 5.40 6.38 8.64
N ASN A 51 6.29 5.95 7.74
CA ASN A 51 6.07 4.74 6.95
C ASN A 51 6.70 3.51 7.63
N ASP A 52 6.24 2.35 7.17
CA ASP A 52 6.81 1.06 7.50
C ASP A 52 8.26 0.94 7.00
N ILE A 53 9.07 0.14 7.69
CA ILE A 53 10.40 -0.25 7.20
C ILE A 53 10.29 -1.59 6.48
N ASP A 54 10.59 -1.57 5.18
CA ASP A 54 10.53 -2.72 4.28
C ASP A 54 11.92 -3.34 4.07
N ILE A 55 12.16 -4.54 4.60
CA ILE A 55 13.44 -5.24 4.52
C ILE A 55 13.31 -6.55 3.74
N LEU A 56 14.22 -6.76 2.80
CA LEU A 56 14.41 -8.02 2.10
C LEU A 56 15.73 -8.66 2.55
N LEU A 57 15.64 -9.86 3.12
CA LEU A 57 16.80 -10.71 3.41
C LEU A 57 17.08 -11.62 2.22
N ILE A 58 18.29 -11.56 1.69
CA ILE A 58 18.79 -12.58 0.76
C ILE A 58 19.46 -13.66 1.57
N VAL A 59 18.96 -14.89 1.48
CA VAL A 59 19.41 -16.02 2.30
C VAL A 59 19.69 -17.24 1.45
N LYS A 60 20.63 -18.09 1.89
CA LYS A 60 20.89 -19.39 1.24
C LYS A 60 19.67 -20.30 1.34
N LYS A 61 19.02 -20.32 2.51
CA LYS A 61 17.81 -21.07 2.81
C LYS A 61 16.85 -20.22 3.63
N LYS A 62 15.56 -20.32 3.36
CA LYS A 62 14.52 -19.58 4.10
C LYS A 62 14.61 -19.89 5.59
N ILE A 63 14.63 -18.82 6.39
CA ILE A 63 14.56 -18.82 7.84
C ILE A 63 13.09 -19.00 8.24
N SER A 64 12.84 -19.75 9.32
CA SER A 64 11.49 -19.99 9.80
C SER A 64 10.78 -18.71 10.26
N ASP A 65 9.48 -18.62 9.97
CA ASP A 65 8.64 -17.47 10.34
C ASP A 65 8.69 -17.17 11.85
N LYS A 66 8.81 -18.20 12.70
CA LYS A 66 8.96 -18.05 14.15
C LYS A 66 10.23 -17.29 14.52
N ARG A 67 11.35 -17.53 13.82
CA ARG A 67 12.62 -16.84 14.07
C ARG A 67 12.58 -15.41 13.53
N ILE A 68 12.01 -15.19 12.35
CA ILE A 68 11.78 -13.83 11.81
C ILE A 68 10.90 -13.02 12.75
N LYS A 69 9.78 -13.58 13.23
CA LYS A 69 8.87 -12.90 14.17
C LYS A 69 9.59 -12.49 15.45
N LYS A 70 10.41 -13.37 16.05
CA LYS A 70 11.22 -13.03 17.23
C LYS A 70 12.17 -11.86 16.99
N ILE A 71 12.76 -11.74 15.80
CA ILE A 71 13.63 -10.61 15.45
C ILE A 71 12.80 -9.34 15.27
N LYS A 72 11.68 -9.43 14.54
CA LYS A 72 10.73 -8.31 14.37
C LYS A 72 10.26 -7.76 15.72
N ASP A 73 9.88 -8.62 16.65
CA ASP A 73 9.44 -8.23 18.00
C ASP A 73 10.56 -7.52 18.79
N LYS A 74 11.83 -7.88 18.57
CA LYS A 74 12.98 -7.18 19.18
C LYS A 74 13.22 -5.82 18.54
N LEU A 75 13.10 -5.72 17.22
CA LEU A 75 13.26 -4.45 16.49
C LEU A 75 12.18 -3.44 16.90
N LEU A 76 10.91 -3.86 16.93
CA LEU A 76 9.78 -3.00 17.31
C LEU A 76 9.82 -2.54 18.77
N LYS A 77 10.57 -3.22 19.64
CA LYS A 77 10.81 -2.75 21.01
C LYS A 77 11.84 -1.62 21.11
N LYS A 78 12.65 -1.42 20.07
CA LYS A 78 13.79 -0.49 20.10
C LYS A 78 13.69 0.64 19.08
N ILE A 79 13.02 0.40 17.96
CA ILE A 79 12.82 1.37 16.88
C ILE A 79 11.38 1.87 16.98
N ASP A 80 11.21 3.20 17.09
CA ASP A 80 9.87 3.82 17.10
C ASP A 80 9.31 3.90 15.68
N VAL A 81 8.78 2.77 15.22
CA VAL A 81 8.05 2.65 13.96
C VAL A 81 6.86 1.72 14.15
N GLU A 82 5.78 1.99 13.43
CA GLU A 82 4.57 1.19 13.53
C GLU A 82 4.78 -0.24 13.01
N TRP A 83 5.49 -0.36 11.87
CA TRP A 83 5.69 -1.65 11.21
C TRP A 83 7.09 -1.82 10.64
N ILE A 84 7.60 -3.04 10.75
CA ILE A 84 8.78 -3.52 10.04
C ILE A 84 8.38 -4.79 9.30
N ASP A 85 8.39 -4.77 7.97
CA ASP A 85 8.20 -5.95 7.16
C ASP A 85 9.54 -6.60 6.83
N ILE A 86 9.63 -7.92 7.02
CA ILE A 86 10.84 -8.69 6.75
C ILE A 86 10.46 -9.82 5.82
N THR A 87 10.79 -9.63 4.55
CA THR A 87 10.64 -10.64 3.51
C THR A 87 11.97 -11.34 3.27
N GLN A 88 11.90 -12.51 2.63
CA GLN A 88 13.09 -13.31 2.34
C GLN A 88 13.09 -13.72 0.88
N LYS A 89 14.24 -13.73 0.21
CA LYS A 89 14.48 -14.31 -1.11
C LYS A 89 15.76 -15.14 -1.12
N THR A 90 15.77 -16.23 -1.89
CA THR A 90 17.00 -16.92 -2.27
C THR A 90 17.57 -16.28 -3.54
N GLN A 91 18.82 -16.60 -3.89
CA GLN A 91 19.37 -16.20 -5.18
C GLN A 91 18.59 -16.77 -6.37
N ILE A 92 17.99 -17.96 -6.22
CA ILE A 92 17.11 -18.56 -7.23
C ILE A 92 15.83 -17.72 -7.38
N ASP A 93 15.23 -17.27 -6.27
CA ASP A 93 14.05 -16.39 -6.30
C ASP A 93 14.36 -15.06 -7.01
N LEU A 94 15.59 -14.54 -6.87
CA LEU A 94 16.02 -13.33 -7.59
C LEU A 94 16.12 -13.59 -9.10
N LYS A 95 16.80 -14.66 -9.51
CA LYS A 95 16.95 -15.06 -10.92
C LYS A 95 15.60 -15.29 -11.61
N ASN A 96 14.62 -15.83 -10.89
CA ASN A 96 13.28 -16.13 -11.41
C ASN A 96 12.28 -14.98 -11.17
N SER A 97 12.75 -13.77 -10.87
CA SER A 97 11.88 -12.63 -10.63
C SER A 97 11.11 -12.22 -11.89
N ASN A 98 9.80 -12.04 -11.76
CA ASN A 98 8.95 -11.56 -12.83
C ASN A 98 9.05 -10.02 -13.02
N ALA A 99 8.58 -9.53 -14.16
CA ALA A 99 8.39 -8.11 -14.44
C ALA A 99 7.19 -7.55 -13.63
N SER A 100 7.45 -7.23 -12.36
CA SER A 100 6.49 -6.60 -11.44
C SER A 100 7.01 -5.23 -11.00
N VAL A 101 6.11 -4.37 -10.49
CA VAL A 101 6.49 -3.09 -9.89
C VAL A 101 7.46 -3.33 -8.73
N PHE A 102 7.16 -4.33 -7.89
CA PHE A 102 8.03 -4.71 -6.78
C PHE A 102 9.45 -5.06 -7.23
N ASN A 103 9.62 -5.94 -8.22
CA ASN A 103 10.97 -6.36 -8.65
C ASN A 103 11.68 -5.26 -9.44
N TYR A 104 10.95 -4.44 -10.21
CA TYR A 104 11.50 -3.27 -10.89
C TYR A 104 12.07 -2.28 -9.86
N ASP A 105 11.25 -1.88 -8.88
CA ASP A 105 11.67 -0.98 -7.79
C ASP A 105 12.82 -1.59 -6.98
N LEU A 106 12.74 -2.88 -6.65
CA LEU A 106 13.79 -3.58 -5.89
C LEU A 106 15.14 -3.54 -6.63
N LYS A 107 15.14 -3.78 -7.94
CA LYS A 107 16.38 -3.80 -8.75
C LYS A 107 16.98 -2.41 -8.91
N TYR A 108 16.16 -1.41 -9.24
CA TYR A 108 16.66 -0.10 -9.68
C TYR A 108 16.65 0.95 -8.58
N HIS A 109 15.89 0.75 -7.51
CA HIS A 109 15.58 1.78 -6.52
C HIS A 109 15.43 1.19 -5.10
N SER A 110 16.42 0.42 -4.67
CA SER A 110 16.56 -0.05 -3.28
C SER A 110 17.96 0.30 -2.74
N THR A 111 18.14 0.15 -1.44
CA THR A 111 19.43 0.39 -0.78
C THR A 111 19.94 -0.90 -0.15
N ILE A 112 21.15 -1.31 -0.48
CA ILE A 112 21.82 -2.44 0.19
C ILE A 112 22.40 -1.92 1.52
N LEU A 113 21.93 -2.47 2.64
CA LEU A 113 22.41 -2.12 3.98
C LEU A 113 23.62 -2.96 4.39
N TYR A 114 23.69 -4.21 3.91
CA TYR A 114 24.75 -5.17 4.26
C TYR A 114 24.89 -6.25 3.19
N GLY A 115 26.10 -6.78 3.03
CA GLY A 115 26.41 -7.97 2.22
C GLY A 115 26.85 -7.67 0.80
N ASP A 116 26.57 -8.59 -0.12
CA ASP A 116 26.95 -8.47 -1.53
C ASP A 116 26.23 -7.31 -2.22
N VAL A 117 26.99 -6.30 -2.65
CA VAL A 117 26.50 -5.10 -3.33
C VAL A 117 25.97 -5.36 -4.75
N ASN A 118 26.34 -6.49 -5.35
CA ASN A 118 25.94 -6.88 -6.69
C ASN A 118 24.78 -7.89 -6.70
N ILE A 119 24.25 -8.26 -5.54
CA ILE A 119 23.25 -9.34 -5.41
C ILE A 119 21.99 -9.10 -6.26
N LEU A 120 21.62 -7.84 -6.46
CA LEU A 120 20.44 -7.42 -7.24
C LEU A 120 20.64 -7.55 -8.75
N ASN A 121 21.88 -7.70 -9.22
CA ASN A 121 22.17 -7.99 -10.63
C ASN A 121 21.66 -9.37 -11.05
N LEU A 122 21.36 -10.24 -10.08
CA LEU A 122 20.70 -11.53 -10.33
C LEU A 122 19.25 -11.38 -10.80
N ILE A 123 18.58 -10.26 -10.49
CA ILE A 123 17.25 -9.99 -11.03
C ILE A 123 17.42 -9.73 -12.54
N PRO A 124 16.62 -10.34 -13.43
CA PRO A 124 16.66 -10.04 -14.86
C PRO A 124 16.48 -8.54 -15.15
N THR A 125 16.91 -8.07 -16.32
CA THR A 125 16.56 -6.72 -16.76
C THR A 125 15.06 -6.65 -16.98
N ILE A 126 14.39 -5.69 -16.34
CA ILE A 126 12.94 -5.50 -16.44
C ILE A 126 12.68 -4.23 -17.23
N LYS A 127 12.01 -4.34 -18.37
CA LYS A 127 11.59 -3.17 -19.15
C LYS A 127 10.23 -2.68 -18.64
N LYS A 128 10.02 -1.36 -18.68
CA LYS A 128 8.80 -0.72 -18.18
C LYS A 128 7.51 -1.25 -18.84
N HIS A 129 7.57 -1.58 -20.13
CA HIS A 129 6.45 -2.13 -20.89
C HIS A 129 6.18 -3.62 -20.64
N GLU A 130 7.06 -4.30 -19.88
CA GLU A 130 6.86 -5.70 -19.48
C GLU A 130 6.11 -5.80 -18.14
N ILE A 131 5.91 -4.68 -17.44
CA ILE A 131 5.20 -4.64 -16.15
C ILE A 131 3.74 -5.07 -16.36
N ASN A 132 3.36 -6.15 -15.68
CA ASN A 132 2.08 -6.79 -15.89
C ASN A 132 0.90 -5.96 -15.32
N TYR A 133 -0.22 -5.89 -16.06
CA TYR A 133 -1.44 -5.23 -15.55
C TYR A 133 -2.03 -5.84 -14.27
N ASN A 134 -1.66 -7.08 -13.91
CA ASN A 134 -2.01 -7.64 -12.61
C ASN A 134 -1.47 -6.81 -11.42
N GLU A 135 -0.44 -5.99 -11.61
CA GLU A 135 0.03 -5.05 -10.59
C GLU A 135 -1.07 -4.02 -10.21
N ILE A 136 -1.96 -3.67 -11.14
CA ILE A 136 -3.11 -2.78 -10.89
C ILE A 136 -4.06 -3.41 -9.85
N LYS A 137 -4.24 -4.74 -9.89
CA LYS A 137 -5.06 -5.45 -8.88
C LYS A 137 -4.45 -5.32 -7.49
N ILE A 138 -3.12 -5.47 -7.39
CA ILE A 138 -2.38 -5.34 -6.13
C ILE A 138 -2.47 -3.91 -5.59
N LEU A 139 -2.32 -2.91 -6.46
CA LEU A 139 -2.50 -1.50 -6.11
C LEU A 139 -3.92 -1.23 -5.60
N PHE A 140 -4.95 -1.78 -6.24
CA PHE A 140 -6.34 -1.61 -5.79
C PHE A 140 -6.53 -2.18 -4.38
N TYR A 141 -6.09 -3.43 -4.15
CA TYR A 141 -6.29 -4.13 -2.87
C TYR A 141 -5.59 -3.42 -1.71
N SER A 142 -4.38 -2.92 -1.95
CA SER A 142 -3.59 -2.24 -0.92
C SER A 142 -4.06 -0.81 -0.64
N ARG A 143 -4.67 -0.12 -1.62
CA ARG A 143 -5.00 1.30 -1.51
C ARG A 143 -6.43 1.58 -1.11
N ILE A 144 -7.35 0.66 -1.35
CA ILE A 144 -8.72 0.83 -0.88
C ILE A 144 -8.82 0.94 0.64
N TRP A 145 -7.87 0.30 1.35
CA TRP A 145 -7.78 0.42 2.80
C TRP A 145 -7.44 1.85 3.27
N CYS A 146 -6.68 2.62 2.50
CA CYS A 146 -6.28 3.99 2.88
C CYS A 146 -7.49 4.91 3.10
N PHE A 147 -8.60 4.71 2.40
CA PHE A 147 -9.85 5.45 2.64
C PHE A 147 -10.51 5.13 3.98
N LEU A 148 -10.36 3.88 4.44
CA LEU A 148 -11.05 3.37 5.61
C LEU A 148 -10.20 3.47 6.88
N GLY A 149 -8.89 3.32 6.74
CA GLY A 149 -7.91 3.31 7.83
C GLY A 149 -7.28 4.66 8.14
N SER A 150 -7.57 5.72 7.37
CA SER A 150 -6.92 7.03 7.52
C SER A 150 -7.39 7.88 8.71
N TYR A 151 -8.40 7.42 9.46
CA TYR A 151 -8.93 8.11 10.64
C TYR A 151 -9.41 7.14 11.72
N LYS A 152 -9.46 7.61 12.97
CA LYS A 152 -9.76 6.78 14.15
C LYS A 152 -11.24 6.42 14.28
N LYS A 153 -11.56 5.50 15.20
CA LYS A 153 -12.95 5.17 15.59
C LYS A 153 -13.68 6.43 16.06
N GLY A 154 -14.98 6.53 15.75
CA GLY A 154 -15.80 7.71 16.04
C GLY A 154 -16.15 8.51 14.79
N GLY A 155 -15.81 8.01 13.60
CA GLY A 155 -16.11 8.66 12.32
C GLY A 155 -15.19 9.81 11.96
N ILE A 156 -15.67 10.68 11.07
CA ILE A 156 -14.93 11.84 10.58
C ILE A 156 -15.11 13.01 11.56
N VAL A 157 -14.02 13.36 12.23
CA VAL A 157 -13.89 14.51 13.14
C VAL A 157 -12.76 15.43 12.63
N ASN A 158 -12.64 16.64 13.19
CA ASN A 158 -11.49 17.48 12.89
C ASN A 158 -10.22 16.75 13.34
N LEU A 159 -9.18 16.75 12.49
CA LEU A 159 -7.90 16.10 12.81
C LEU A 159 -6.82 17.17 12.97
N GLU A 160 -5.85 16.90 13.85
CA GLU A 160 -4.68 17.75 14.07
C GLU A 160 -3.46 16.91 14.46
N GLY A 161 -2.27 17.50 14.40
CA GLY A 161 -1.05 16.82 14.79
C GLY A 161 -0.76 15.59 13.92
N TYR A 162 -0.42 14.48 14.57
CA TYR A 162 -0.11 13.22 13.92
C TYR A 162 -1.28 12.68 13.10
N GLU A 163 -2.52 12.84 13.57
CA GLU A 163 -3.70 12.30 12.88
C GLU A 163 -3.95 13.01 11.54
N ALA A 164 -3.79 14.33 11.52
CA ALA A 164 -3.87 15.11 10.28
C ALA A 164 -2.75 14.71 9.32
N ALA A 165 -1.52 14.61 9.81
CA ALA A 165 -0.37 14.19 8.99
C ALA A 165 -0.55 12.78 8.42
N TYR A 166 -1.04 11.85 9.24
CA TYR A 166 -1.33 10.48 8.82
C TYR A 166 -2.42 10.44 7.75
N PHE A 167 -3.56 11.12 7.96
CA PHE A 167 -4.63 11.21 6.97
C PHE A 167 -4.11 11.72 5.62
N LYS A 168 -3.40 12.86 5.64
CA LYS A 168 -2.85 13.47 4.42
C LYS A 168 -1.87 12.53 3.70
N ASN A 169 -1.03 11.82 4.46
CA ASN A 169 -0.11 10.83 3.91
C ASN A 169 -0.83 9.65 3.24
N GLN A 170 -1.91 9.15 3.86
CA GLN A 170 -2.71 8.06 3.28
C GLN A 170 -3.41 8.51 1.99
N MET A 171 -3.93 9.73 1.93
CA MET A 171 -4.52 10.29 0.71
C MET A 171 -3.46 10.51 -0.38
N ALA A 172 -2.26 10.98 -0.03
CA ALA A 172 -1.14 11.03 -0.97
C ALA A 172 -0.80 9.64 -1.54
N LYS A 173 -0.81 8.57 -0.73
CA LYS A 173 -0.59 7.18 -1.20
C LYS A 173 -1.67 6.74 -2.21
N VAL A 174 -2.92 7.17 -2.03
CA VAL A 174 -4.02 6.91 -2.98
C VAL A 174 -3.77 7.62 -4.30
N ILE A 175 -3.40 8.91 -4.26
CA ILE A 175 -3.08 9.71 -5.46
C ILE A 175 -1.94 9.06 -6.25
N TYR A 176 -0.84 8.70 -5.60
CA TYR A 176 0.27 8.04 -6.28
C TYR A 176 -0.08 6.68 -6.87
N ALA A 177 -1.01 5.94 -6.25
CA ALA A 177 -1.48 4.70 -6.82
C ALA A 177 -2.34 4.90 -8.07
N MET A 178 -3.17 5.94 -8.12
CA MET A 178 -3.88 6.32 -9.34
C MET A 178 -2.89 6.69 -10.45
N ILE A 179 -1.86 7.47 -10.14
CA ILE A 179 -0.78 7.78 -11.09
C ILE A 179 -0.09 6.50 -11.56
N ASP A 180 0.25 5.57 -10.66
CA ASP A 180 0.86 4.29 -11.02
C ASP A 180 -0.02 3.50 -11.99
N VAL A 181 -1.33 3.44 -11.77
CA VAL A 181 -2.26 2.80 -12.70
C VAL A 181 -2.20 3.43 -14.08
N ILE A 182 -2.21 4.77 -14.17
CA ILE A 182 -2.15 5.51 -15.44
C ILE A 182 -0.82 5.25 -16.15
N LEU A 183 0.30 5.32 -15.43
CA LEU A 183 1.63 5.09 -16.00
C LEU A 183 1.82 3.63 -16.45
N ILE A 184 1.37 2.65 -15.67
CA ILE A 184 1.43 1.23 -16.02
C ILE A 184 0.58 0.96 -17.26
N SER A 185 -0.66 1.47 -17.28
CA SER A 185 -1.59 1.30 -18.41
C SER A 185 -1.01 1.83 -19.73
N ASN A 186 -0.10 2.81 -19.65
CA ASN A 186 0.53 3.46 -20.79
C ASN A 186 2.02 3.10 -20.97
N ASN A 187 2.53 2.04 -20.32
CA ASN A 187 3.93 1.60 -20.41
C ASN A 187 4.99 2.66 -20.01
N LYS A 188 4.61 3.65 -19.20
CA LYS A 188 5.45 4.79 -18.76
C LYS A 188 5.85 4.72 -17.28
N TYR A 189 5.76 3.55 -16.64
CA TYR A 189 6.08 3.40 -15.22
C TYR A 189 7.50 3.89 -14.86
N VAL A 190 7.61 4.56 -13.72
CA VAL A 190 8.86 5.02 -13.10
C VAL A 190 8.73 4.88 -11.59
N SER A 191 9.81 4.56 -10.87
CA SER A 191 9.72 4.26 -9.44
C SER A 191 9.69 5.48 -8.53
N SER A 192 10.50 6.50 -8.84
CA SER A 192 10.58 7.70 -8.00
C SER A 192 9.27 8.47 -8.03
N TYR A 193 8.77 8.83 -6.84
CA TYR A 193 7.54 9.60 -6.69
C TYR A 193 7.62 10.96 -7.39
N TYR A 194 8.75 11.68 -7.30
CA TYR A 194 8.93 12.93 -8.04
C TYR A 194 8.85 12.70 -9.54
N LYS A 195 9.53 11.66 -10.05
CA LYS A 195 9.51 11.35 -11.48
C LYS A 195 8.12 10.92 -11.97
N LYS A 196 7.32 10.25 -11.12
CA LYS A 196 5.93 9.92 -11.43
C LYS A 196 5.10 11.17 -11.70
N ILE A 197 5.24 12.21 -10.86
CA ILE A 197 4.52 13.48 -11.04
C ILE A 197 4.98 14.20 -12.32
N GLU A 198 6.28 14.25 -12.58
CA GLU A 198 6.81 14.86 -13.81
C GLU A 198 6.23 14.18 -15.08
N VAL A 199 6.34 12.85 -15.16
CA VAL A 199 5.82 12.07 -16.29
C VAL A 199 4.30 12.21 -16.38
N PHE A 200 3.59 12.24 -15.24
CA PHE A 200 2.15 12.47 -15.24
C PHE A 200 1.78 13.83 -15.82
N LYS A 201 2.44 14.91 -15.38
CA LYS A 201 2.17 16.26 -15.86
C LYS A 201 2.44 16.41 -17.35
N GLU A 202 3.54 15.82 -17.82
CA GLU A 202 3.97 15.88 -19.23
C GLU A 202 2.97 15.20 -20.18
N PHE A 203 2.40 14.06 -19.79
CA PHE A 203 1.63 13.22 -20.72
C PHE A 203 0.12 13.13 -20.43
N PHE A 204 -0.33 13.40 -19.21
CA PHE A 204 -1.68 13.00 -18.77
C PHE A 204 -2.44 14.09 -18.01
N SER A 205 -1.85 15.26 -17.77
CA SER A 205 -2.48 16.32 -16.97
C SER A 205 -3.84 16.76 -17.53
N ALA A 206 -3.96 16.88 -18.86
CA ALA A 206 -5.18 17.31 -19.55
C ALA A 206 -6.31 16.25 -19.53
N ASP A 207 -5.98 14.97 -19.45
CA ASP A 207 -6.98 13.88 -19.47
C ASP A 207 -7.56 13.61 -18.07
N TYR A 208 -6.89 14.11 -17.03
CA TYR A 208 -7.15 13.80 -15.63
C TYR A 208 -7.15 15.07 -14.76
N ASP A 209 -7.94 16.09 -15.14
CA ASP A 209 -8.01 17.38 -14.44
C ASP A 209 -8.24 17.27 -12.93
N SER A 210 -9.15 16.39 -12.50
CA SER A 210 -9.43 16.17 -11.08
C SER A 210 -8.21 15.59 -10.35
N LEU A 211 -7.47 14.67 -10.96
CA LEU A 211 -6.24 14.15 -10.36
C LEU A 211 -5.12 15.19 -10.39
N ASN A 212 -5.06 16.00 -11.45
CA ASN A 212 -4.09 17.06 -11.66
C ASN A 212 -4.17 18.12 -10.54
N SER A 213 -5.37 18.46 -10.06
CA SER A 213 -5.54 19.39 -8.93
C SER A 213 -4.98 18.86 -7.60
N TYR A 214 -4.73 17.55 -7.48
CA TYR A 214 -4.18 16.92 -6.27
C TYR A 214 -2.67 16.65 -6.32
N LEU A 215 -1.96 17.00 -7.40
CA LEU A 215 -0.53 16.71 -7.52
C LEU A 215 0.32 17.45 -6.48
N SER A 216 0.01 18.73 -6.22
CA SER A 216 0.71 19.52 -5.20
C SER A 216 0.46 18.94 -3.80
N TYR A 217 -0.80 18.60 -3.51
CA TYR A 217 -1.17 17.91 -2.27
C TYR A 217 -0.38 16.62 -2.07
N ALA A 218 -0.23 15.80 -3.12
CA ALA A 218 0.51 14.54 -3.04
C ALA A 218 2.01 14.77 -2.78
N LEU A 219 2.63 15.74 -3.44
CA LEU A 219 4.04 16.08 -3.24
C LEU A 219 4.32 16.57 -1.82
N GLU A 220 3.49 17.49 -1.33
CA GLU A 220 3.62 18.08 0.01
C GLU A 220 3.45 17.02 1.11
N ASN A 221 2.51 16.09 0.93
CA ASN A 221 2.10 15.19 2.00
C ASN A 221 2.71 13.78 1.96
N LYS A 222 3.42 13.41 0.88
CA LYS A 222 3.98 12.07 0.75
C LYS A 222 5.22 11.81 1.61
N PHE A 223 6.06 12.82 1.78
CA PHE A 223 7.37 12.70 2.46
C PHE A 223 7.39 13.38 3.82
N SER A 224 6.79 14.56 3.95
CA SER A 224 6.77 15.33 5.19
C SER A 224 5.37 15.93 5.41
N PRO A 225 4.36 15.07 5.66
CA PRO A 225 2.99 15.51 5.78
C PRO A 225 2.79 16.53 6.90
N SER A 226 2.05 17.58 6.59
CA SER A 226 1.76 18.66 7.52
C SER A 226 0.87 18.19 8.68
N SER A 227 1.25 18.58 9.89
CA SER A 227 0.47 18.39 11.11
C SER A 227 -0.69 19.37 11.28
N ASP A 228 -0.88 20.29 10.32
CA ASP A 228 -1.88 21.35 10.43
C ASP A 228 -3.28 20.78 10.46
N LYS A 229 -4.12 21.42 11.27
CA LYS A 229 -5.51 21.04 11.47
C LYS A 229 -6.25 20.95 10.14
N ILE A 230 -7.00 19.88 9.96
CA ILE A 230 -7.89 19.66 8.81
C ILE A 230 -9.33 19.52 9.31
N LEU A 231 -10.24 20.26 8.68
CA LEU A 231 -11.64 20.33 9.11
C LEU A 231 -12.46 19.15 8.58
N VAL A 232 -13.54 18.78 9.27
CA VAL A 232 -14.47 17.73 8.84
C VAL A 232 -14.97 17.93 7.41
N SER A 233 -15.30 19.16 7.01
CA SER A 233 -15.75 19.49 5.67
C SER A 233 -14.70 19.19 4.61
N GLU A 234 -13.44 19.55 4.89
CA GLU A 234 -12.31 19.31 4.00
C GLU A 234 -11.99 17.81 3.89
N ILE A 235 -11.98 17.09 5.01
CA ILE A 235 -11.81 15.62 5.01
C ILE A 235 -12.87 14.96 4.14
N ARG A 236 -14.14 15.36 4.28
CA ARG A 236 -15.24 14.82 3.50
C ARG A 236 -15.10 15.11 2.01
N SER A 237 -14.69 16.33 1.64
CA SER A 237 -14.44 16.70 0.25
C SER A 237 -13.34 15.83 -0.33
N ILE A 238 -12.16 15.79 0.31
CA ILE A 238 -11.02 15.00 -0.15
C ILE A 238 -11.37 13.52 -0.29
N LEU A 239 -12.07 12.93 0.68
CA LEU A 239 -12.50 11.54 0.59
C LEU A 239 -13.46 11.30 -0.58
N SER A 240 -14.44 12.19 -0.78
CA SER A 240 -15.41 12.09 -1.87
C SER A 240 -14.74 12.22 -3.24
N ASP A 241 -13.95 13.28 -3.42
CA ASP A 241 -13.28 13.62 -4.68
C ASP A 241 -12.29 12.51 -5.07
N LEU A 242 -11.43 12.11 -4.14
CA LEU A 242 -10.46 11.03 -4.39
C LEU A 242 -11.12 9.67 -4.54
N ALA A 243 -12.22 9.36 -3.85
CA ALA A 243 -12.92 8.09 -4.05
C ALA A 243 -13.52 8.01 -5.46
N SER A 244 -14.13 9.11 -5.93
CA SER A 244 -14.69 9.20 -7.27
C SER A 244 -13.62 8.96 -8.34
N GLU A 245 -12.53 9.72 -8.28
CA GLU A 245 -11.41 9.58 -9.22
C GLU A 245 -10.73 8.21 -9.09
N PHE A 246 -10.60 7.67 -7.87
CA PHE A 246 -10.05 6.34 -7.63
C PHE A 246 -10.85 5.27 -8.37
N PHE A 247 -12.18 5.25 -8.25
CA PHE A 247 -12.97 4.26 -8.97
C PHE A 247 -12.93 4.47 -10.48
N LYS A 248 -12.87 5.70 -10.98
CA LYS A 248 -12.70 5.98 -12.41
C LYS A 248 -11.37 5.43 -12.94
N VAL A 249 -10.25 5.82 -12.33
CA VAL A 249 -8.90 5.42 -12.75
C VAL A 249 -8.72 3.90 -12.63
N PHE A 250 -9.10 3.31 -11.49
CA PHE A 250 -8.94 1.88 -11.30
C PHE A 250 -9.91 1.05 -12.15
N SER A 251 -11.11 1.54 -12.48
CA SER A 251 -11.99 0.85 -13.43
C SER A 251 -11.34 0.74 -14.81
N SER A 252 -10.73 1.82 -15.30
CA SER A 252 -9.99 1.82 -16.56
C SER A 252 -8.79 0.85 -16.52
N GLY A 253 -7.93 0.96 -15.50
CA GLY A 253 -6.77 0.08 -15.37
C GLY A 253 -7.13 -1.40 -15.16
N LEU A 254 -8.15 -1.69 -14.35
CA LEU A 254 -8.63 -3.06 -14.15
C LEU A 254 -9.28 -3.61 -15.42
N SER A 255 -9.84 -2.76 -16.30
CA SER A 255 -10.37 -3.22 -17.57
C SER A 255 -9.29 -3.86 -18.44
N LEU A 256 -8.08 -3.29 -18.43
CA LEU A 256 -6.90 -3.89 -19.06
C LEU A 256 -6.48 -5.18 -18.36
N ALA A 257 -6.44 -5.18 -17.01
CA ALA A 257 -5.99 -6.34 -16.24
C ALA A 257 -6.91 -7.57 -16.33
N TYR A 258 -8.21 -7.35 -16.59
CA TYR A 258 -9.21 -8.41 -16.77
C TYR A 258 -9.60 -8.64 -18.23
N ASN A 259 -9.07 -7.85 -19.17
CA ASN A 259 -9.48 -7.81 -20.56
C ASN A 259 -11.01 -7.73 -20.72
N LYS A 260 -11.62 -6.78 -20.01
CA LYS A 260 -13.07 -6.59 -19.98
C LYS A 260 -13.40 -5.17 -19.57
N GLU A 261 -14.39 -4.55 -20.19
CA GLU A 261 -14.90 -3.27 -19.70
C GLU A 261 -15.42 -3.37 -18.25
N ILE A 262 -14.88 -2.50 -17.40
CA ILE A 262 -15.24 -2.33 -16.01
C ILE A 262 -15.54 -0.85 -15.81
N ASN A 263 -16.72 -0.56 -15.27
CA ASN A 263 -17.12 0.78 -14.89
C ASN A 263 -17.74 0.78 -13.48
N GLY A 264 -16.98 1.29 -12.51
CA GLY A 264 -17.44 1.52 -11.15
C GLY A 264 -17.36 0.31 -10.20
N PRO A 265 -17.69 0.54 -8.91
CA PRO A 265 -17.51 -0.43 -7.82
C PRO A 265 -18.21 -1.78 -8.07
N GLU A 266 -19.42 -1.78 -8.61
CA GLU A 266 -20.21 -2.99 -8.86
C GLU A 266 -19.53 -3.88 -9.90
N GLN A 267 -19.02 -3.30 -10.98
CA GLN A 267 -18.36 -4.05 -12.04
C GLN A 267 -17.00 -4.57 -11.60
N ILE A 268 -16.27 -3.78 -10.79
CA ILE A 268 -15.04 -4.22 -10.14
C ILE A 268 -15.31 -5.48 -9.28
N VAL A 269 -16.34 -5.45 -8.43
CA VAL A 269 -16.73 -6.60 -7.60
C VAL A 269 -17.13 -7.80 -8.46
N ARG A 270 -17.85 -7.58 -9.58
CA ARG A 270 -18.18 -8.67 -10.53
C ARG A 270 -16.93 -9.27 -11.14
N ALA A 271 -15.92 -8.47 -11.47
CA ALA A 271 -14.63 -8.96 -11.97
C ALA A 271 -13.89 -9.79 -10.91
N PHE A 272 -13.83 -9.33 -9.66
CA PHE A 272 -13.20 -10.08 -8.56
C PHE A 272 -13.85 -11.46 -8.35
N LYS A 273 -15.19 -11.54 -8.45
CA LYS A 273 -15.92 -12.81 -8.34
C LYS A 273 -15.63 -13.81 -9.45
N ARG A 274 -15.05 -13.38 -10.57
CA ARG A 274 -14.67 -14.23 -11.69
C ARG A 274 -13.16 -14.46 -11.78
N ASP A 275 -12.38 -13.83 -10.91
CA ASP A 275 -10.93 -14.02 -10.87
C ASP A 275 -10.61 -15.39 -10.25
N HIS A 276 -10.23 -16.35 -11.10
CA HIS A 276 -9.88 -17.71 -10.67
C HIS A 276 -8.76 -17.73 -9.63
N ARG A 277 -7.78 -16.82 -9.66
CA ARG A 277 -6.72 -16.77 -8.65
C ARG A 277 -7.27 -16.37 -7.29
N LEU A 278 -8.18 -15.39 -7.24
CA LEU A 278 -8.85 -15.01 -5.99
C LEU A 278 -9.76 -16.12 -5.47
N LEU A 279 -10.47 -16.81 -6.36
CA LEU A 279 -11.33 -17.94 -6.00
C LEU A 279 -10.52 -19.13 -5.47
N ILE A 280 -9.40 -19.46 -6.10
CA ILE A 280 -8.46 -20.48 -5.63
C ILE A 280 -7.87 -20.05 -4.28
N LYS A 281 -7.43 -18.80 -4.13
CA LYS A 281 -6.90 -18.28 -2.86
C LYS A 281 -7.95 -18.39 -1.74
N LYS A 282 -9.20 -18.02 -2.04
CA LYS A 282 -10.35 -18.19 -1.13
C LYS A 282 -10.56 -19.66 -0.74
N TRP A 283 -10.54 -20.56 -1.71
CA TRP A 283 -10.71 -21.99 -1.47
C TRP A 283 -9.56 -22.58 -0.62
N MET A 284 -8.31 -22.27 -0.95
CA MET A 284 -7.15 -22.69 -0.17
C MET A 284 -7.19 -22.17 1.26
N PHE A 285 -7.57 -20.89 1.48
CA PHE A 285 -7.67 -20.37 2.84
C PHE A 285 -8.76 -21.03 3.66
N ASN A 286 -9.93 -21.29 3.06
CA ASN A 286 -11.00 -22.00 3.73
C ASN A 286 -10.58 -23.43 4.16
N LEU A 287 -9.69 -24.08 3.40
CA LEU A 287 -9.19 -25.42 3.72
C LEU A 287 -8.05 -25.44 4.73
N PHE A 288 -7.04 -24.58 4.55
CA PHE A 288 -5.79 -24.67 5.31
C PHE A 288 -5.68 -23.67 6.47
N LYS A 289 -6.49 -22.61 6.46
CA LYS A 289 -6.50 -21.57 7.51
C LYS A 289 -7.94 -21.10 7.79
N PRO A 290 -8.85 -21.99 8.23
CA PRO A 290 -10.26 -21.65 8.48
C PRO A 290 -10.46 -20.54 9.52
N SER A 291 -9.44 -20.24 10.34
CA SER A 291 -9.44 -19.11 11.28
C SER A 291 -9.16 -17.74 10.65
N ARG A 292 -8.66 -17.67 9.41
CA ARG A 292 -8.57 -16.40 8.69
C ARG A 292 -9.94 -16.01 8.17
N LYS A 293 -10.44 -14.86 8.63
CA LYS A 293 -11.66 -14.25 8.09
C LYS A 293 -11.54 -14.09 6.58
N ASN A 294 -12.68 -14.14 5.90
CA ASN A 294 -12.79 -14.29 4.46
C ASN A 294 -12.24 -13.05 3.72
N GLU A 295 -10.92 -13.01 3.48
CA GLU A 295 -10.18 -11.91 2.81
C GLU A 295 -10.88 -11.44 1.52
N PHE A 296 -11.51 -12.38 0.80
CA PHE A 296 -12.25 -12.07 -0.41
C PHE A 296 -13.53 -11.27 -0.15
N ASN A 297 -14.34 -11.70 0.82
CA ASN A 297 -15.53 -10.94 1.22
C ASN A 297 -15.14 -9.60 1.85
N GLU A 298 -14.02 -9.53 2.57
CA GLU A 298 -13.50 -8.27 3.11
C GLU A 298 -13.17 -7.28 2.01
N LEU A 299 -12.45 -7.71 0.97
CA LEU A 299 -12.16 -6.87 -0.19
C LEU A 299 -13.45 -6.34 -0.85
N ILE A 300 -14.44 -7.20 -1.05
CA ILE A 300 -15.72 -6.78 -1.62
C ILE A 300 -16.42 -5.78 -0.70
N CYS A 301 -16.43 -6.05 0.61
CA CYS A 301 -17.05 -5.16 1.57
C CYS A 301 -16.36 -3.78 1.59
N ARG A 302 -15.01 -3.74 1.60
CA ARG A 302 -14.23 -2.49 1.46
C ARG A 302 -14.57 -1.75 0.17
N THR A 303 -14.72 -2.48 -0.93
CA THR A 303 -15.08 -1.91 -2.24
C THR A 303 -16.41 -1.19 -2.19
N TYR A 304 -17.45 -1.84 -1.66
CA TYR A 304 -18.75 -1.21 -1.50
C TYR A 304 -18.77 -0.12 -0.43
N LEU A 305 -18.01 -0.27 0.65
CA LEU A 305 -17.94 0.72 1.72
C LEU A 305 -17.32 2.02 1.22
N VAL A 306 -16.18 1.97 0.52
CA VAL A 306 -15.58 3.16 -0.11
C VAL A 306 -16.48 3.69 -1.22
N GLY A 307 -17.10 2.82 -2.02
CA GLY A 307 -18.10 3.23 -3.02
C GLY A 307 -19.27 4.01 -2.40
N SER A 308 -19.66 3.69 -1.17
CA SER A 308 -20.74 4.37 -0.47
C SER A 308 -20.45 5.80 -0.04
N ILE A 309 -19.18 6.21 -0.08
CA ILE A 309 -18.78 7.62 0.09
C ILE A 309 -19.35 8.46 -1.06
N ILE A 310 -19.40 7.90 -2.28
CA ILE A 310 -19.86 8.57 -3.50
C ILE A 310 -21.34 8.29 -3.76
N ASN A 311 -21.75 7.03 -3.61
CA ASN A 311 -23.12 6.59 -3.84
C ASN A 311 -23.65 5.79 -2.63
N LYS A 312 -24.51 6.42 -1.82
CA LYS A 312 -25.05 5.86 -0.58
C LYS A 312 -25.75 4.50 -0.77
N ASP A 313 -26.30 4.22 -1.96
CA ASP A 313 -27.00 2.95 -2.23
C ASP A 313 -26.08 1.72 -2.11
N LEU A 314 -24.78 1.91 -2.33
CA LEU A 314 -23.75 0.88 -2.19
C LEU A 314 -23.54 0.43 -0.74
N PHE A 315 -23.95 1.25 0.25
CA PHE A 315 -23.79 0.90 1.66
C PHE A 315 -24.55 -0.38 2.03
N SER A 316 -25.73 -0.58 1.44
CA SER A 316 -26.53 -1.80 1.62
C SER A 316 -25.76 -3.08 1.22
N GLN A 317 -24.96 -3.00 0.16
CA GLN A 317 -24.11 -4.11 -0.28
C GLN A 317 -22.93 -4.31 0.69
N ALA A 318 -22.33 -3.23 1.19
CA ALA A 318 -21.29 -3.33 2.21
C ALA A 318 -21.81 -4.08 3.46
N VAL A 319 -22.99 -3.72 3.98
CA VAL A 319 -23.66 -4.39 5.10
C VAL A 319 -23.87 -5.88 4.83
N LYS A 320 -24.33 -6.24 3.62
CA LYS A 320 -24.52 -7.64 3.20
C LYS A 320 -23.22 -8.44 3.32
N TYR A 321 -22.12 -7.92 2.78
CA TYR A 321 -20.84 -8.63 2.83
C TYR A 321 -20.23 -8.64 4.23
N TYR A 322 -20.47 -7.60 5.02
CA TYR A 322 -20.05 -7.54 6.41
C TYR A 322 -20.70 -8.64 7.26
N LYS A 323 -22.02 -8.85 7.12
CA LYS A 323 -22.73 -9.95 7.81
C LYS A 323 -22.23 -11.34 7.40
N LEU A 324 -21.73 -11.50 6.17
CA LEU A 324 -21.10 -12.75 5.73
C LEU A 324 -19.72 -12.98 6.37
N ILE A 325 -19.03 -11.91 6.77
CA ILE A 325 -17.73 -11.97 7.45
C ILE A 325 -17.94 -12.20 8.95
N ASN A 326 -18.89 -11.50 9.57
CA ASN A 326 -19.19 -11.56 11.00
C ASN A 326 -20.57 -12.18 11.23
N ARG A 327 -20.63 -13.52 11.17
CA ARG A 327 -21.90 -14.29 11.23
C ARG A 327 -22.68 -14.13 12.54
N GLU A 328 -22.02 -13.71 13.62
CA GLU A 328 -22.60 -13.57 14.95
C GLU A 328 -23.22 -12.19 15.21
N GLU A 329 -23.02 -11.23 14.30
CA GLU A 329 -23.41 -9.85 14.53
C GLU A 329 -24.89 -9.62 14.26
N ARG A 330 -25.63 -9.41 15.35
CA ARG A 330 -27.06 -9.11 15.33
C ARG A 330 -27.27 -7.59 15.26
N GLY A 331 -27.92 -7.11 14.21
CA GLY A 331 -28.30 -5.70 14.06
C GLY A 331 -28.04 -5.10 12.67
N ASN A 332 -28.20 -3.77 12.59
CA ASN A 332 -27.87 -2.95 11.43
C ASN A 332 -26.62 -2.12 11.75
N PRO A 333 -25.43 -2.58 11.31
CA PRO A 333 -24.19 -1.89 11.63
C PRO A 333 -24.12 -0.54 10.91
N THR A 334 -23.58 0.47 11.59
CA THR A 334 -23.31 1.77 10.98
C THR A 334 -22.08 1.70 10.07
N TYR A 335 -21.85 2.76 9.28
CA TYR A 335 -20.64 2.86 8.46
C TYR A 335 -19.36 2.71 9.31
N ASP A 336 -19.32 3.37 10.47
CA ASP A 336 -18.14 3.34 11.33
C ASP A 336 -17.94 1.96 11.98
N ASP A 337 -19.02 1.26 12.33
CA ASP A 337 -18.95 -0.10 12.87
C ASP A 337 -18.30 -1.05 11.85
N ILE A 338 -18.80 -1.04 10.61
CA ILE A 338 -18.24 -1.87 9.52
C ILE A 338 -16.78 -1.48 9.28
N ARG A 339 -16.49 -0.19 9.13
CA ARG A 339 -15.15 0.33 8.83
C ARG A 339 -14.15 -0.11 9.88
N VAL A 340 -14.42 0.16 11.16
CA VAL A 340 -13.50 -0.15 12.26
C VAL A 340 -13.24 -1.65 12.34
N ASN A 341 -14.28 -2.48 12.19
CA ASN A 341 -14.12 -3.93 12.23
C ASN A 341 -13.33 -4.45 11.02
N ILE A 342 -13.56 -3.93 9.81
CA ILE A 342 -12.88 -4.39 8.60
C ILE A 342 -11.43 -3.89 8.49
N VAL A 343 -11.14 -2.72 9.04
CA VAL A 343 -9.79 -2.15 9.11
C VAL A 343 -8.96 -2.90 10.16
N LYS A 344 -9.54 -3.24 11.31
CA LYS A 344 -8.88 -4.03 12.37
C LYS A 344 -8.46 -5.42 11.91
N LEU A 345 -9.13 -6.01 10.91
CA LEU A 345 -8.84 -7.35 10.43
C LEU A 345 -7.57 -7.49 9.57
N ILE A 346 -6.83 -6.39 9.39
CA ILE A 346 -5.47 -6.42 8.85
C ILE A 346 -4.43 -6.66 9.97
N PHE A 347 -4.86 -6.73 11.24
CA PHE A 347 -4.00 -6.92 12.41
C PHE A 347 -4.24 -8.25 13.12
#